data_AF-A0A8H9J2X0-F1
#
_entry.id   AF-A0A8H9J2X0-F1
#
_cell.length_a   1.000
_cell.length_b   1.000
_cell.length_c   1.000
_cell.angle_alpha   90.00
_cell.angle_beta   90.00
_cell.angle_gamma   90.00
#
_symmetry.space_group_name_H-M   'P 1'
#
loop_
_entity.id
_entity.type
_entity.pdbx_description
1 polymer ?
#
loop_
_entity_poly.entity_id
_entity_poly.type
_entity_poly.pdbx_seq_one_letter_code
_entity_poly.pdbx_strand_id
1 'polypeptide(L)' 'MDDRTLAGQLGSLPEGVAALPQAHQQDLADALREARRRQGRALAQAGNDALRFIPALLRPAVRRAMGL' A
#
# COMPACT_ATOMS: atom_id res chain seq x y z
N MET A 1 6.78 -5.75 15.13
CA MET A 1 6.43 -6.76 14.12
C MET A 1 7.27 -6.46 12.90
N ASP A 2 8.02 -7.43 12.38
CA ASP A 2 8.88 -7.23 11.22
C ASP A 2 8.04 -7.17 9.93
N ASP A 3 7.69 -5.95 9.50
CA ASP A 3 7.04 -5.64 8.20
C ASP A 3 7.88 -6.07 6.99
N ARG A 4 9.04 -6.70 7.23
CA ARG A 4 9.90 -7.30 6.21
C ARG A 4 9.54 -8.71 5.84
N THR A 5 8.86 -9.44 6.71
CA THR A 5 8.43 -10.82 6.46
C THR A 5 7.06 -10.85 5.79
N LEU A 6 6.77 -11.92 5.04
CA LEU A 6 5.48 -12.11 4.40
C LEU A 6 4.33 -12.14 5.43
N ALA A 7 4.55 -12.81 6.57
CA ALA A 7 3.61 -12.84 7.70
C ALA A 7 3.42 -11.46 8.34
N GLY A 8 4.48 -10.65 8.47
CA GLY A 8 4.36 -9.27 8.94
C GLY A 8 3.49 -8.41 8.01
N GLN A 9 3.54 -8.67 6.70
CA GLN A 9 2.77 -7.90 5.71
C GLN A 9 1.31 -8.33 5.60
N LEU A 10 1.02 -9.63 5.64
CA LEU A 10 -0.33 -10.19 5.42
C LEU A 10 -1.07 -10.57 6.71
N GLY A 11 -0.36 -10.66 7.84
CA GLY A 11 -0.89 -11.28 9.05
C GLY A 11 -0.84 -12.80 8.92
N SER A 12 -2.00 -13.46 8.99
CA SER A 12 -2.08 -14.91 8.83
C SER A 12 -1.74 -15.31 7.39
N LEU A 13 -0.81 -16.26 7.26
CA LEU A 13 -0.46 -16.83 5.95
C LEU A 13 -1.38 -18.01 5.64
N PRO A 14 -1.91 -18.10 4.42
CA PRO A 14 -2.54 -19.33 3.95
C PRO A 14 -1.56 -20.49 4.04
N GLU A 15 -2.06 -21.68 4.37
CA GLU A 15 -1.23 -22.86 4.62
C GLU A 15 -0.28 -23.19 3.45
N GLY A 16 -0.78 -23.10 2.22
CA GLY A 16 0.03 -23.31 1.02
C GLY A 16 1.16 -22.29 0.83
N VAL A 17 1.02 -21.08 1.37
CA VAL A 17 2.07 -20.03 1.31
C VAL A 17 3.07 -20.22 2.44
N ALA A 18 2.61 -20.63 3.63
CA ALA A 18 3.46 -20.94 4.77
C ALA A 18 4.36 -22.17 4.52
N ALA A 19 3.88 -23.12 3.71
CA ALA A 19 4.62 -24.32 3.31
C ALA A 19 5.70 -24.05 2.25
N LEU A 20 5.73 -22.86 1.63
CA LEU A 20 6.74 -22.54 0.63
C LEU A 20 8.14 -22.43 1.26
N PRO A 21 9.20 -22.80 0.51
CA PRO A 21 10.57 -22.48 0.89
C PRO A 21 10.75 -20.99 1.22
N GLN A 22 11.61 -20.70 2.19
CA GLN A 22 11.82 -19.33 2.70
C GLN A 22 12.21 -18.34 1.59
N ALA A 23 12.98 -18.77 0.59
CA ALA A 23 13.34 -17.95 -0.57
C ALA A 23 12.09 -17.45 -1.34
N HIS A 24 11.13 -18.33 -1.60
CA HIS A 24 9.88 -17.96 -2.28
C HIS A 24 8.98 -17.10 -1.41
N GLN A 25 8.97 -17.31 -0.08
CA GLN A 25 8.25 -16.41 0.81
C GLN A 25 8.85 -14.99 0.80
N GLN A 26 10.18 -14.89 0.69
CA GLN A 26 10.88 -13.61 0.59
C GLN A 26 10.56 -12.91 -0.74
N ASP A 27 10.59 -13.63 -1.86
CA ASP A 27 10.21 -13.10 -3.17
C ASP A 27 8.77 -12.54 -3.15
N LEU A 28 7.84 -13.27 -2.54
CA LEU A 28 6.46 -12.82 -2.35
C LEU A 28 6.37 -11.58 -1.46
N ALA A 29 7.16 -11.54 -0.38
CA ALA A 29 7.18 -10.39 0.53
C ALA A 29 7.66 -9.13 -0.19
N ASP A 30 8.66 -9.24 -1.06
CA ASP A 30 9.17 -8.11 -1.83
C ASP A 30 8.19 -7.69 -2.94
N ALA A 31 7.57 -8.64 -3.63
CA ALA A 31 6.51 -8.37 -4.61
C ALA A 31 5.30 -7.65 -3.99
N LEU A 32 4.86 -8.05 -2.79
CA LEU A 32 3.79 -7.40 -2.06
C LEU A 32 4.14 -5.97 -1.66
N ARG A 33 5.38 -5.75 -1.19
CA ARG A 33 5.84 -4.40 -0.85
C ARG A 33 5.84 -3.50 -2.08
N GLU A 34 6.32 -3.99 -3.22
CA GLU A 34 6.30 -3.23 -4.46
C GLU A 34 4.88 -2.94 -4.93
N ALA A 35 3.97 -3.92 -4.86
CA ALA A 35 2.56 -3.73 -5.19
C ALA A 35 1.91 -2.65 -4.31
N ARG A 36 2.14 -2.68 -2.99
CA ARG A 36 1.64 -1.63 -2.07
C ARG A 36 2.20 -0.25 -2.41
N ARG A 37 3.50 -0.16 -2.75
CA ARG A 37 4.10 1.11 -3.19
C ARG A 37 3.44 1.64 -4.46
N ARG A 38 3.17 0.78 -5.45
CA ARG A 38 2.46 1.16 -6.68
C ARG A 38 1.03 1.60 -6.41
N GLN A 39 0.30 0.86 -5.57
CA GLN A 39 -1.06 1.21 -5.15
C GLN A 39 -1.10 2.56 -4.42
N GLY A 40 -0.19 2.80 -3.48
CA GLY A 40 -0.11 4.08 -2.77
C GLY A 40 0.11 5.26 -3.71
N ARG A 41 0.99 5.12 -4.71
CA ARG A 41 1.19 6.15 -5.75
C ARG A 41 -0.07 6.37 -6.59
N ALA A 42 -0.74 5.29 -7.01
CA ALA A 42 -1.97 5.39 -7.79
C ALA A 42 -3.10 6.09 -7.00
N LEU A 43 -3.26 5.77 -5.73
CA LEU A 43 -4.23 6.40 -4.83
C LEU A 43 -3.91 7.87 -4.59
N ALA A 44 -2.65 8.22 -4.35
CA ALA A 44 -2.23 9.61 -4.18
C ALA A 44 -2.47 10.44 -5.46
N GLN A 45 -2.21 9.85 -6.63
CA GLN A 45 -2.50 10.49 -7.91
C GLN A 45 -4.00 10.72 -8.09
N ALA A 46 -4.82 9.67 -7.90
CA ALA A 46 -6.28 9.76 -8.01
C ALA A 46 -6.86 10.79 -7.03
N GLY A 47 -6.35 10.83 -5.79
CA GLY A 47 -6.73 11.83 -4.79
C GLY A 47 -6.41 13.26 -5.22
N ASN A 48 -5.20 13.48 -5.75
CA ASN A 48 -4.82 14.80 -6.28
C ASN A 48 -5.66 15.22 -7.50
N ASP A 49 -5.99 14.29 -8.38
CA ASP A 49 -6.85 14.58 -9.53
C ASP A 49 -8.29 14.90 -9.10
N ALA A 50 -8.80 14.23 -8.06
CA ALA A 50 -10.11 14.55 -7.48
C ALA A 50 -10.17 15.98 -6.89
N LEU A 51 -9.06 16.48 -6.32
CA LEU A 51 -8.99 17.87 -5.80
C LEU A 51 -9.19 18.93 -6.89
N ARG A 52 -9.04 18.60 -8.17
CA ARG A 52 -9.28 19.54 -9.27
C ARG A 52 -10.74 19.99 -9.33
N PHE A 53 -11.67 19.11 -8.92
CA PHE A 53 -13.10 19.41 -8.85
C PHE A 53 -13.50 20.23 -7.62
N ILE A 54 -12.57 20.47 -6.69
CA ILE A 54 -12.81 21.24 -5.47
C ILE A 54 -12.36 22.68 -5.69
N PRO A 55 -13.16 23.68 -5.23
CA PRO A 55 -12.75 25.08 -5.24
C PRO A 55 -11.40 25.31 -4.58
N ALA A 56 -10.56 26.15 -5.18
CA ALA A 56 -9.16 26.32 -4.79
C ALA A 56 -8.95 26.66 -3.30
N LEU A 57 -9.87 27.44 -2.71
CA LEU A 57 -9.84 27.84 -1.30
C LEU A 57 -10.01 26.65 -0.33
N LEU A 58 -10.73 25.60 -0.74
CA LEU A 58 -11.01 24.43 0.12
C LEU A 58 -10.00 23.29 -0.06
N ARG A 59 -9.23 23.30 -1.17
CA ARG A 59 -8.24 22.24 -1.47
C ARG A 59 -7.26 21.96 -0.33
N PRO A 60 -6.70 22.95 0.41
CA PRO A 60 -5.77 22.67 1.50
C PRO A 60 -6.41 21.91 2.67
N ALA A 61 -7.66 22.24 3.02
CA ALA A 61 -8.39 21.56 4.09
C ALA A 61 -8.72 20.12 3.70
N VAL A 62 -9.18 19.89 2.46
CA VAL A 62 -9.51 18.55 1.96
C VAL A 62 -8.25 17.69 1.81
N ARG A 63 -7.14 18.26 1.34
CA ARG A 63 -5.85 17.56 1.27
C ARG A 63 -5.41 17.05 2.65
N ARG A 64 -5.49 17.90 3.68
CA ARG A 64 -5.21 17.52 5.07
C ARG A 64 -6.12 16.40 5.58
N ALA A 65 -7.42 16.47 5.30
CA ALA A 65 -8.38 15.44 5.74
C ALA A 65 -8.12 14.06 5.10
N MET A 66 -7.60 14.05 3.87
CA MET A 66 -7.28 12.82 3.13
C MET A 66 -5.89 12.23 3.44
N GLY A 67 -5.09 12.91 4.28
CA GLY A 67 -3.72 12.47 4.59
C GLY A 67 -2.77 12.52 3.38
N LEU A 68 -3.06 13.40 2.41
CA LEU A 68 -2.28 13.65 1.20
C LEU A 68 -1.23 14.75 1.40
#